data_AF-A0A1L9GSW4-F1
#
_entry.id   AF-A0A1L9GSW4-F1
#
_cell.length_a   1.000
_cell.length_b   1.000
_cell.length_c   1.000
_cell.angle_alpha   90.00
_cell.angle_beta   90.00
_cell.angle_gamma   90.00
#
_symmetry.space_group_name_H-M   'P 1'
#
loop_
_entity.id
_entity.type
_entity.pdbx_description
1 polymer ?
#
loop_
_entity_poly.entity_id
_entity_poly.type
_entity_poly.pdbx_seq_one_letter_code
_entity_poly.pdbx_strand_id
1 'polypeptide(L)'
;MVHQVKITKARPKEAMIKFPLSALRNLSSSKRGTIVVEISMDDVARVNEPETIDEIINEARLDYAAGNYTAHKTAKGLIAALDA
;
A
#
# COMPACT_ATOMS: atom_id res chain seq x y z
N MET A 1 13.07 2.53 -40.13
CA MET A 1 12.87 1.49 -39.11
C MET A 1 12.05 2.11 -37.97
N VAL A 2 10.77 1.76 -37.87
CA VAL A 2 9.85 2.35 -36.89
C VAL A 2 9.88 1.47 -35.64
N HIS A 3 10.47 1.97 -34.55
CA HIS A 3 10.42 1.28 -33.26
C HIS A 3 9.01 1.46 -32.68
N GLN A 4 8.18 0.42 -32.76
CA GLN A 4 6.91 0.40 -32.05
C GLN A 4 7.17 0.27 -30.53
N VAL A 5 6.87 1.33 -29.79
CA VAL A 5 6.81 1.29 -28.33
C VAL A 5 5.48 0.66 -27.94
N LYS A 6 5.50 -0.60 -27.50
CA LYS A 6 4.35 -1.26 -26.88
C LYS A 6 4.13 -0.64 -25.49
N ILE A 7 3.16 0.27 -25.37
CA ILE A 7 2.70 0.75 -24.06
C ILE A 7 1.83 -0.36 -23.46
N THR A 8 2.43 -1.26 -22.69
CA THR A 8 1.70 -2.16 -21.81
C THR A 8 1.05 -1.31 -20.72
N LYS A 9 -0.29 -1.22 -20.74
CA LYS A 9 -1.05 -0.62 -19.63
C LYS A 9 -0.72 -1.40 -18.36
N ALA A 10 0.12 -0.83 -17.49
CA ALA A 10 0.28 -1.33 -16.13
C ALA A 10 -1.11 -1.34 -15.49
N ARG A 11 -1.52 -2.48 -14.92
CA ARG A 11 -2.75 -2.50 -14.13
C ARG A 11 -2.54 -1.51 -12.98
N PRO A 12 -3.47 -0.58 -12.72
CA PRO A 12 -3.37 0.25 -11.52
C PRO A 12 -3.28 -0.70 -10.34
N LYS A 13 -2.22 -0.54 -9.53
CA LYS A 13 -2.04 -1.29 -8.29
C LYS A 13 -3.33 -1.09 -7.48
N GLU A 14 -4.00 -2.18 -7.11
CA GLU A 14 -5.27 -2.10 -6.40
C GLU A 14 -5.09 -1.24 -5.15
N ALA A 15 -6.01 -0.28 -4.93
CA ALA A 15 -5.97 0.54 -3.73
C ALA A 15 -6.17 -0.38 -2.52
N MET A 16 -5.12 -0.52 -1.71
CA MET A 16 -5.17 -1.32 -0.49
C MET A 16 -5.75 -0.51 0.65
N ILE A 17 -6.87 -0.96 1.22
CA ILE A 17 -7.45 -0.39 2.44
C ILE A 17 -6.97 -1.22 3.63
N LYS A 18 -6.35 -0.56 4.61
CA LYS A 18 -5.91 -1.18 5.87
C LYS A 18 -7.08 -1.25 6.84
N PHE A 19 -7.41 -2.46 7.32
CA PHE A 19 -8.39 -2.67 8.38
C PHE A 19 -7.66 -3.04 9.67
N PRO A 20 -7.62 -2.16 10.68
CA PRO A 20 -6.99 -2.49 11.95
C PRO A 20 -7.93 -3.42 12.72
N LEU A 21 -7.38 -4.46 13.37
CA LEU A 21 -8.20 -5.41 14.13
C LEU A 21 -8.99 -4.74 15.27
N SER A 22 -8.49 -3.61 15.79
CA SER A 22 -9.19 -2.79 16.78
C SER A 22 -10.48 -2.15 16.26
N ALA A 23 -10.63 -1.95 14.94
CA ALA A 23 -11.85 -1.42 14.34
C ALA A 23 -12.95 -2.49 14.18
N LEU A 24 -12.63 -3.77 14.41
CA LEU A 24 -13.56 -4.89 14.27
C LEU A 24 -14.14 -5.27 15.63
N ARG A 25 -15.45 -5.06 15.81
CA ARG A 25 -16.16 -5.50 17.00
C ARG A 25 -17.03 -6.71 16.68
N ASN A 26 -16.78 -7.84 17.33
CA ASN A 26 -17.60 -9.03 17.12
C ASN A 26 -19.02 -8.83 17.65
N LEU A 27 -20.01 -9.01 16.78
CA LEU A 27 -21.44 -8.95 17.11
C LEU A 27 -22.01 -10.34 17.36
N SER A 28 -21.62 -11.33 16.55
CA SER A 28 -22.01 -12.71 16.77
C SER A 28 -21.10 -13.69 16.02
N SER A 29 -20.86 -14.84 16.64
CA SER A 29 -20.23 -15.99 15.99
C SER A 29 -21.29 -17.03 15.63
N SER A 30 -21.42 -17.35 14.35
CA SER A 30 -22.23 -18.47 13.88
C SER A 30 -21.50 -19.80 14.11
N LYS A 31 -22.24 -20.83 14.52
CA LYS A 31 -21.73 -22.21 14.60
C LYS A 31 -21.20 -22.76 13.27
N ARG A 32 -21.46 -22.07 12.15
CA ARG A 32 -20.96 -22.42 10.80
C ARG A 32 -19.64 -21.74 10.41
N GLY A 33 -18.91 -21.15 11.36
CA GLY A 33 -17.60 -20.53 11.10
C GLY A 33 -17.67 -19.13 10.48
N THR A 34 -18.85 -18.51 10.46
CA THR A 34 -19.03 -17.12 10.02
C THR A 34 -19.07 -16.21 11.24
N ILE A 35 -18.27 -15.15 11.22
CA ILE A 35 -18.24 -14.12 12.26
C ILE A 35 -18.85 -12.85 11.68
N VAL A 36 -19.85 -12.32 12.37
CA VAL A 36 -20.43 -11.02 12.04
C VAL A 36 -19.76 -9.98 12.92
N VAL A 37 -19.19 -8.95 12.30
CA VAL A 37 -18.49 -7.86 12.98
C VAL A 37 -19.10 -6.52 12.59
N GLU A 38 -19.11 -5.60 13.55
CA GLU A 38 -19.30 -4.17 13.32
C GLU A 38 -17.93 -3.55 13.00
N ILE A 39 -17.90 -2.63 12.03
CA ILE A 39 -16.69 -1.94 11.62
C ILE A 39 -16.83 -0.46 11.94
N SER A 40 -15.91 0.06 12.76
CA SER A 40 -15.77 1.50 13.00
C SER A 40 -15.17 2.17 11.76
N MET A 41 -15.97 2.97 11.05
CA MET A 41 -15.49 3.68 9.86
C MET A 41 -14.52 4.81 10.20
N ASP A 42 -14.65 5.42 11.38
CA ASP A 42 -13.75 6.48 11.84
C ASP A 42 -12.33 5.92 12.07
N ASP A 43 -12.21 4.72 12.64
CA ASP A 43 -10.93 4.07 12.85
C ASP A 43 -10.28 3.62 11.53
N VAL A 44 -11.09 3.13 10.59
CA VAL A 44 -10.61 2.77 9.24
C VAL A 44 -10.16 4.03 8.49
N ALA A 45 -10.92 5.12 8.54
CA ALA A 45 -10.55 6.38 7.91
C ALA A 45 -9.24 6.92 8.47
N ARG A 46 -9.07 6.89 9.79
CA ARG A 46 -7.85 7.36 10.46
C ARG A 46 -6.58 6.61 10.03
N VAL A 47 -6.63 5.28 9.87
CA VAL A 47 -5.43 4.52 9.45
C VAL A 47 -5.19 4.51 7.94
N ASN A 48 -6.14 5.03 7.17
CA ASN A 48 -6.04 5.21 5.72
C ASN A 48 -6.09 6.70 5.34
N GLU A 49 -5.81 7.59 6.29
CA GLU A 49 -5.80 9.02 6.04
C GLU A 49 -4.71 9.31 4.99
N PRO A 50 -5.02 10.11 3.93
CA PRO A 50 -4.05 10.42 2.91
C PRO A 50 -2.89 11.19 3.52
N GLU A 51 -1.69 10.65 3.38
CA GLU A 51 -0.46 11.31 3.81
C GLU A 51 -0.19 12.54 2.95
N THR A 52 0.25 13.61 3.61
CA THR A 52 0.71 14.83 2.94
C THR A 52 2.09 14.61 2.32
N ILE A 53 2.44 15.41 1.31
CA ILE A 53 3.76 15.34 0.68
C ILE A 53 4.88 15.57 1.70
N ASP A 54 4.68 16.45 2.67
CA ASP A 54 5.68 16.75 3.70
C ASP A 54 5.92 15.56 4.64
N GLU A 55 4.87 14.80 4.98
CA GLU A 55 4.98 13.56 5.75
C GLU A 55 5.78 12.51 4.96
N ILE A 56 5.44 12.29 3.68
CA ILE A 56 6.14 11.36 2.80
C ILE A 56 7.63 11.71 2.69
N ILE A 57 7.97 13.00 2.56
CA ILE A 57 9.37 13.45 2.46
C ILE A 57 10.11 13.19 3.78
N ASN A 58 9.47 13.43 4.92
CA ASN A 58 10.08 13.21 6.23
C ASN A 58 10.31 11.72 6.50
N GLU A 59 9.37 10.85 6.15
CA GLU A 59 9.56 9.40 6.24
C GLU A 59 10.71 8.93 5.34
N ALA A 60 10.76 9.39 4.09
CA ALA A 60 11.86 9.05 3.19
C ALA A 60 13.23 9.45 3.76
N ARG A 61 13.33 10.61 4.43
CA ARG A 61 14.57 11.04 5.11
C ARG A 61 14.95 10.10 6.25
N LEU A 62 13.98 9.64 7.03
CA LEU A 62 14.21 8.66 8.09
C LEU A 62 14.69 7.32 7.52
N ASP A 63 14.06 6.84 6.45
CA ASP A 63 14.46 5.61 5.75
C ASP A 63 15.88 5.71 5.18
N TYR A 64 16.24 6.85 4.57
CA TYR A 64 17.60 7.10 4.12
C TYR A 64 18.61 7.08 5.27
N ALA A 65 18.28 7.71 6.40
CA ALA A 65 19.15 7.72 7.58
C ALA A 65 19.29 6.33 8.21
N ALA A 66 18.23 5.52 8.18
CA ALA A 66 18.22 4.14 8.67
C ALA A 66 18.89 3.15 7.70
N GLY A 67 19.24 3.57 6.49
CA GLY A 67 19.76 2.68 5.44
C GLY A 67 18.70 1.79 4.80
N ASN A 68 17.41 2.06 5.04
CA ASN A 68 16.28 1.32 4.51
C ASN A 68 15.92 1.79 3.08
N TYR A 69 16.85 1.65 2.15
CA TYR A 69 16.65 2.03 0.75
C TYR A 69 17.41 1.11 -0.20
N THR A 70 16.94 1.01 -1.44
CA THR A 70 17.66 0.34 -2.53
C THR A 70 18.13 1.35 -3.56
N ALA A 71 19.40 1.28 -3.94
CA ALA A 71 19.96 2.12 -4.98
C ALA A 71 20.10 1.33 -6.29
N HIS A 72 19.46 1.81 -7.36
CA HIS A 72 19.52 1.19 -8.67
C HIS A 72 20.28 2.10 -9.64
N LYS A 73 21.39 1.60 -10.19
CA LYS A 73 22.24 2.36 -11.13
C LYS A 73 21.68 2.45 -12.55
N THR A 74 20.72 1.58 -12.89
CA THR A 74 20.12 1.51 -14.23
C THR A 74 18.61 1.49 -14.13
N ALA A 75 17.94 2.12 -15.10
CA ALA A 75 16.49 2.10 -15.19
C ALA A 75 15.94 0.66 -15.27
N LYS A 76 16.64 -0.23 -15.98
CA LYS A 76 16.27 -1.66 -16.06
C LYS A 76 16.28 -2.34 -14.70
N GLY A 77 17.26 -2.03 -13.84
CA GLY A 77 17.35 -2.56 -12.49
C GLY A 77 16.26 -2.04 -11.55
N LEU A 78 15.84 -0.79 -11.74
CA LEU A 78 14.70 -0.21 -11.00
C LEU A 78 13.38 -0.87 -11.41
N ILE A 79 13.12 -0.98 -12.72
CA ILE A 79 11.89 -1.59 -13.25
C ILE A 79 11.75 -3.04 -12.75
N ALA A 80 12.83 -3.83 -12.82
CA ALA A 80 12.82 -5.21 -12.35
C ALA A 80 12.52 -5.34 -10.85
N ALA A 81 12.87 -4.35 -10.02
CA ALA A 81 12.56 -4.36 -8.59
C ALA A 81 11.11 -3.94 -8.29
N LEU A 82 10.48 -3.15 -9.16
CA LEU A 82 9.10 -2.69 -9.01
C LEU A 82 8.08 -3.69 -9.58
N ASP A 83 8.50 -4.51 -10.54
CA ASP A 83 7.68 -5.57 -11.15
C ASP A 83 7.72 -6.91 -10.38
N ALA A 84 8.61 -7.03 -9.37
CA ALA A 84 8.75 -8.20 -8.50
C ALA A 84 7.68 -8.25 -7.39
#